data_AF-A0A812RIJ0-F1
#
_entry.id   AF-A0A812RIJ0-F1
#
_cell.length_a   1.000
_cell.length_b   1.000
_cell.length_c   1.000
_cell.angle_alpha   90.00
_cell.angle_beta   90.00
_cell.angle_gamma   90.00
#
_symmetry.space_group_name_H-M   'P 1'
#
loop_
_entity.id
_entity.type
_entity.pdbx_description
1 polymer ?
#
loop_
_entity_poly.entity_id
_entity_poly.type
_entity_poly.pdbx_seq_one_letter_code
_entity_poly.pdbx_strand_id
1 'polypeptide(L)'
;MDVWAAAVVEVLSTTCVAVRYQGVNVCGNSLTKTDDCARKNQHRKQASLAYCGKQAQQLRKQKDRERRLKTSPMPSNPALEIAAVEELQKLGFLNSCPRRCPHCRGTLGQWSVRNGAEVYVRCVDNDCRRLVNLLTLQSWLPTCVRLGRKTTPSKLLMLIRSWVATGLGRAPSAYNLARAAGMSFKPVKAILQCLQELESEAGRRLNDSLTLRGTVEVDATSLRCVRVYKSTKRFGTPVRTWLAKHPHTPVPMYWLLHLGAVQRSDSRKLVVRLLEHKVVPAAAKPPPEATAEILQSKLLDSVQKNATLMADGARSWTAAARISGHRGDTKHVSHSKAEFTKASQSSKTLGTQLLDRTWGNIKCCVPPTLASRAKQGLPEQQILQYVYQALWRRNIGAAGMLQHLGALAK
;
A
#
# COMPACT_ATOMS: atom_id res chain seq x y z
N MET A 1 -28.95 18.96 15.74
CA MET A 1 -28.88 18.16 16.99
C MET A 1 -27.66 17.27 16.85
N ASP A 2 -26.52 17.85 17.22
CA ASP A 2 -25.18 17.33 17.00
C ASP A 2 -24.62 16.83 18.33
N VAL A 3 -24.49 15.51 18.49
CA VAL A 3 -23.85 14.92 19.67
C VAL A 3 -23.07 13.66 19.30
N TRP A 4 -22.17 13.69 18.31
CA TRP A 4 -21.15 12.63 18.11
C TRP A 4 -19.83 13.18 17.54
N ALA A 5 -19.45 14.40 17.93
CA ALA A 5 -18.08 14.89 17.78
C ALA A 5 -17.36 14.69 19.12
N ALA A 6 -16.15 14.14 19.06
CA ALA A 6 -15.23 13.89 20.19
C ALA A 6 -15.43 12.59 20.99
N ALA A 7 -15.02 11.48 20.40
CA ALA A 7 -14.28 10.44 21.12
C ALA A 7 -13.51 9.56 20.12
N VAL A 8 -12.31 9.12 20.49
CA VAL A 8 -11.44 8.17 19.78
C VAL A 8 -10.52 8.77 18.70
N VAL A 9 -9.66 9.71 19.09
CA VAL A 9 -8.29 9.78 18.55
C VAL A 9 -7.33 10.03 19.71
N GLU A 10 -7.15 9.02 20.57
CA GLU A 10 -5.97 8.96 21.43
C GLU A 10 -4.87 8.27 20.64
N VAL A 11 -3.94 9.08 20.14
CA VAL A 11 -2.70 8.63 19.52
C VAL A 11 -1.82 8.08 20.64
N LEU A 12 -1.77 6.75 20.77
CA LEU A 12 -0.76 6.08 21.58
C LEU A 12 0.61 6.23 20.89
N SER A 13 1.25 7.37 21.18
CA SER A 13 2.68 7.62 21.02
C SER A 13 3.42 6.73 22.04
N THR A 14 4.09 5.68 21.56
CA THR A 14 5.09 4.97 22.37
C THR A 14 6.47 5.49 22.02
N THR A 15 6.92 6.48 22.80
CA THR A 15 8.33 6.85 22.96
C THR A 15 9.09 5.70 23.59
N CYS A 16 10.05 5.12 22.87
CA CYS A 16 11.02 4.18 23.43
C CYS A 16 12.05 4.95 24.27
N VAL A 17 12.02 4.78 25.58
CA VAL A 17 13.10 5.19 26.49
C VAL A 17 14.18 4.11 26.46
N ALA A 18 15.39 4.47 26.03
CA ALA A 18 16.57 3.61 26.12
C ALA A 18 17.18 3.73 27.52
N VAL A 19 17.03 2.69 28.35
CA VAL A 19 17.74 2.58 29.62
C VAL A 19 19.13 1.98 29.36
N ARG A 20 20.19 2.78 29.55
CA ARG A 20 21.58 2.30 29.62
C ARG A 20 21.79 1.67 31.01
N TYR A 21 22.05 0.36 31.06
CA TYR A 21 22.62 -0.27 32.25
C TYR A 21 24.15 -0.23 32.14
N GLN A 22 24.78 0.47 33.09
CA GLN A 22 26.22 0.41 33.34
C GLN A 22 26.57 -0.94 33.98
N GLY A 23 27.77 -1.42 33.66
CA GLY A 23 28.18 -2.80 33.89
C GLY A 23 28.45 -3.16 35.34
N VAL A 24 28.35 -4.46 35.60
CA VAL A 24 29.04 -5.14 36.69
C VAL A 24 29.74 -6.34 36.05
N ASN A 25 31.07 -6.32 36.08
CA ASN A 25 31.92 -7.43 35.66
C ASN A 25 31.87 -8.49 36.75
N VAL A 26 31.34 -9.68 36.44
CA VAL A 26 31.50 -10.87 37.28
C VAL A 26 32.27 -11.90 36.46
N CYS A 27 33.55 -12.07 36.81
CA CYS A 27 34.37 -13.18 36.35
C CYS A 27 33.76 -14.49 36.88
N GLY A 28 33.47 -15.43 35.98
CA GLY A 28 32.95 -16.73 36.39
C GLY A 28 32.85 -17.72 35.23
N ASN A 29 33.88 -18.55 35.13
CA ASN A 29 33.97 -19.86 34.48
C ASN A 29 33.70 -19.98 32.97
N SER A 30 34.73 -20.47 32.29
CA SER A 30 34.77 -20.87 30.89
C SER A 30 33.77 -21.98 30.58
N LEU A 31 32.59 -21.59 30.10
CA LEU A 31 31.77 -22.46 29.26
C LEU A 31 32.29 -22.35 27.82
N THR A 32 32.62 -23.49 27.23
CA THR A 32 33.11 -23.56 25.86
C THR A 32 32.04 -22.99 24.91
N LYS A 33 32.44 -22.26 23.86
CA LYS A 33 31.52 -21.65 22.85
C LYS A 33 30.48 -22.62 22.26
N THR A 34 30.75 -23.92 22.34
CA THR A 34 29.89 -25.04 21.93
C THR A 34 28.69 -25.25 22.86
N ASP A 35 28.86 -25.11 24.17
CA ASP A 35 27.78 -25.33 25.17
C ASP A 35 26.75 -24.19 25.16
N ASP A 36 27.22 -22.97 24.93
CA ASP A 36 26.39 -21.77 24.80
C ASP A 36 25.53 -21.79 23.53
N CYS A 37 26.06 -22.39 22.44
CA CYS A 37 25.32 -22.58 21.20
C CYS A 37 24.26 -23.69 21.33
N ALA A 38 24.59 -24.77 22.05
CA ALA A 38 23.67 -25.86 22.35
C ALA A 38 22.50 -25.39 23.24
N ARG A 39 22.77 -24.66 24.32
CA ARG A 39 21.74 -24.05 25.20
C ARG A 39 20.86 -23.05 24.45
N LYS A 40 21.43 -22.17 23.62
CA LYS A 40 20.65 -21.23 22.78
C LYS A 40 19.77 -21.96 21.77
N ASN A 41 20.25 -23.07 21.19
CA ASN A 41 19.45 -23.90 20.29
C ASN A 41 18.35 -24.67 21.02
N GLN A 42 18.58 -25.13 22.24
CA GLN A 42 17.59 -25.81 23.07
C GLN A 42 16.49 -24.84 23.52
N HIS A 43 16.85 -23.63 23.96
CA HIS A 43 15.90 -22.56 24.23
C HIS A 43 15.12 -22.13 22.98
N ARG A 44 15.75 -22.06 21.81
CA ARG A 44 15.05 -21.82 20.53
C ARG A 44 14.08 -22.94 20.17
N LYS A 45 14.45 -24.21 20.40
CA LYS A 45 13.56 -25.37 20.16
C LYS A 45 12.39 -25.38 21.14
N GLN A 46 12.63 -25.13 22.43
CA GLN A 46 11.57 -25.03 23.44
C GLN A 46 10.65 -23.82 23.20
N ALA A 47 11.21 -22.65 22.87
CA ALA A 47 10.42 -21.50 22.45
C ALA A 47 9.66 -21.80 21.14
N SER A 48 10.27 -22.45 20.15
CA SER A 48 9.57 -22.89 18.95
C SER A 48 8.41 -23.83 19.29
N LEU A 49 8.55 -24.74 20.24
CA LEU A 49 7.44 -25.62 20.68
C LEU A 49 6.33 -24.84 21.40
N ALA A 50 6.70 -23.84 22.21
CA ALA A 50 5.75 -22.95 22.88
C ALA A 50 5.01 -21.99 21.92
N TYR A 51 5.67 -21.56 20.82
CA TYR A 51 5.12 -20.59 19.87
C TYR A 51 4.62 -21.21 18.55
N CYS A 52 5.00 -22.45 18.24
CA CYS A 52 4.69 -23.17 17.01
C CYS A 52 4.30 -24.62 17.34
N GLY A 53 3.01 -24.93 17.20
CA GLY A 53 2.44 -26.25 17.45
C GLY A 53 0.91 -26.23 17.38
N LYS A 54 0.26 -27.39 17.23
CA LYS A 54 -1.21 -27.48 17.17
C LYS A 54 -1.87 -26.92 18.45
N GLN A 55 -1.32 -27.23 19.63
CA GLN A 55 -1.79 -26.70 20.92
C GLN A 55 -1.63 -25.17 21.03
N ALA A 56 -0.46 -24.62 20.67
CA ALA A 56 -0.26 -23.17 20.66
C ALA A 56 -1.20 -22.45 19.69
N GLN A 57 -1.50 -23.06 18.53
CA GLN A 57 -2.52 -22.56 17.60
C GLN A 57 -3.93 -22.61 18.19
N GLN A 58 -4.30 -23.69 18.89
CA GLN A 58 -5.59 -23.82 19.57
C GLN A 58 -5.75 -22.78 20.68
N LEU A 59 -4.75 -22.62 21.55
CA LEU A 59 -4.72 -21.58 22.60
C LEU A 59 -4.85 -20.17 22.01
N ARG A 60 -4.16 -19.87 20.89
CA ARG A 60 -4.32 -18.58 20.19
C ARG A 60 -5.73 -18.42 19.63
N LYS A 61 -6.31 -19.45 19.02
CA LYS A 61 -7.70 -19.41 18.53
C LYS A 61 -8.69 -19.18 19.68
N GLN A 62 -8.47 -19.81 20.83
CA GLN A 62 -9.31 -19.66 22.01
C GLN A 62 -9.21 -18.24 22.60
N LYS A 63 -7.98 -17.74 22.82
CA LYS A 63 -7.76 -16.35 23.26
C LYS A 63 -8.30 -15.32 22.27
N ASP A 64 -8.23 -15.58 20.96
CA ASP A 64 -8.82 -14.71 19.94
C ASP A 64 -10.36 -14.76 19.99
N ARG A 65 -10.96 -15.94 20.22
CA ARG A 65 -12.40 -16.10 20.41
C ARG A 65 -12.88 -15.35 21.64
N GLU A 66 -12.23 -15.54 22.78
CA GLU A 66 -12.52 -14.84 24.03
C GLU A 66 -12.39 -13.32 23.87
N ARG A 67 -11.33 -12.83 23.20
CA ARG A 67 -11.16 -11.40 22.92
C ARG A 67 -12.26 -10.84 22.03
N ARG A 68 -12.73 -11.61 21.03
CA ARG A 68 -13.87 -11.20 20.18
C ARG A 68 -15.17 -11.13 20.96
N LEU A 69 -15.40 -12.07 21.88
CA LEU A 69 -16.57 -12.04 22.76
C LEU A 69 -16.55 -10.84 23.73
N LYS A 70 -15.36 -10.40 24.15
CA LYS A 70 -15.17 -9.20 24.98
C LYS A 70 -15.29 -7.88 24.20
N THR A 71 -15.26 -7.91 22.87
CA THR A 71 -15.41 -6.68 22.07
C THR A 71 -16.90 -6.49 21.81
N SER A 72 -17.49 -5.42 22.31
CA SER A 72 -18.91 -5.12 22.04
C SER A 72 -19.12 -5.09 20.52
N PRO A 73 -19.95 -5.99 19.96
CA PRO A 73 -20.22 -5.96 18.54
C PRO A 73 -20.84 -4.61 18.17
N MET A 74 -20.52 -4.11 16.98
CA MET A 74 -21.18 -2.94 16.42
C MET A 74 -22.70 -3.14 16.50
N PRO A 75 -23.47 -2.16 17.00
CA PRO A 75 -24.92 -2.30 17.15
C PRO A 75 -25.54 -2.61 15.79
N SER A 76 -26.24 -3.73 15.71
CA SER A 76 -26.98 -4.13 14.52
C SER A 76 -28.47 -3.88 14.78
N ASN A 77 -29.05 -2.92 14.06
CA ASN A 77 -30.50 -2.75 14.02
C ASN A 77 -30.95 -2.57 12.56
N PRO A 78 -32.22 -2.87 12.23
CA PRO A 78 -32.69 -2.82 10.85
C PRO A 78 -32.56 -1.44 10.18
N ALA A 79 -32.82 -0.37 10.93
CA ALA A 79 -32.76 1.00 10.42
C ALA A 79 -31.32 1.40 10.02
N LEU A 80 -30.33 1.02 10.82
CA LEU A 80 -28.92 1.26 10.55
C LEU A 80 -28.45 0.53 9.29
N GLU A 81 -28.88 -0.71 9.08
CA GLU A 81 -28.48 -1.47 7.89
C GLU A 81 -29.10 -0.90 6.61
N ILE A 82 -30.35 -0.44 6.67
CA ILE A 82 -31.02 0.24 5.54
C ILE A 82 -30.31 1.57 5.25
N ALA A 83 -30.08 2.41 6.25
CA ALA A 83 -29.36 3.68 6.09
C ALA A 83 -27.94 3.48 5.53
N ALA A 84 -27.25 2.42 5.95
CA ALA A 84 -25.94 2.08 5.42
C ALA A 84 -26.00 1.66 3.93
N VAL A 85 -27.04 0.93 3.50
CA VAL A 85 -27.24 0.62 2.07
C VAL A 85 -27.47 1.90 1.26
N GLU A 86 -28.34 2.79 1.73
CA GLU A 86 -28.63 4.05 1.06
C GLU A 86 -27.37 4.91 0.90
N GLU A 87 -26.59 5.03 1.96
CA GLU A 87 -25.33 5.76 1.95
C GLU A 87 -24.31 5.11 1.01
N LEU A 88 -24.17 3.77 1.01
CA LEU A 88 -23.27 3.08 0.10
C LEU A 88 -23.71 3.22 -1.37
N GLN A 89 -25.03 3.25 -1.66
CA GLN A 89 -25.56 3.52 -3.00
C GLN A 89 -25.28 4.95 -3.42
N LYS A 90 -25.52 5.93 -2.53
CA LYS A 90 -25.23 7.35 -2.76
C LYS A 90 -23.76 7.58 -3.08
N LEU A 91 -22.87 6.89 -2.36
CA LEU A 91 -21.42 6.97 -2.58
C LEU A 91 -20.96 6.18 -3.81
N GLY A 92 -21.76 5.25 -4.33
CA GLY A 92 -21.46 4.45 -5.51
C GLY A 92 -20.85 3.08 -5.25
N PHE A 93 -20.70 2.67 -4.00
CA PHE A 93 -20.19 1.34 -3.64
C PHE A 93 -21.21 0.22 -3.85
N LEU A 94 -22.50 0.55 -3.88
CA LEU A 94 -23.56 -0.39 -4.23
C LEU A 94 -24.31 0.13 -5.46
N ASN A 95 -24.54 -0.77 -6.41
CA ASN A 95 -25.50 -0.54 -7.48
C ASN A 95 -26.90 -0.29 -6.90
N SER A 96 -27.67 0.58 -7.56
CA SER A 96 -29.09 0.74 -7.29
C SER A 96 -29.78 -0.61 -7.38
N CYS A 97 -30.73 -0.86 -6.46
CA CYS A 97 -31.48 -2.10 -6.48
C CYS A 97 -32.12 -2.29 -7.87
N PRO A 98 -31.92 -3.44 -8.53
CA PRO A 98 -32.49 -3.65 -9.85
C PRO A 98 -34.02 -3.63 -9.75
N ARG A 99 -34.70 -3.03 -10.73
CA ARG A 99 -36.18 -3.02 -10.79
C ARG A 99 -36.76 -4.40 -11.05
N ARG A 100 -35.96 -5.30 -11.64
CA ARG A 100 -36.33 -6.63 -12.12
C ARG A 100 -35.49 -7.69 -11.41
N CYS A 101 -36.11 -8.79 -11.02
CA CYS A 101 -35.45 -9.94 -10.42
C CYS A 101 -34.40 -10.52 -11.39
N PRO A 102 -33.15 -10.75 -10.95
CA PRO A 102 -32.10 -11.31 -11.80
C PRO A 102 -32.37 -12.76 -12.23
N HIS A 103 -33.35 -13.43 -11.63
CA HIS A 103 -33.69 -14.82 -11.94
C HIS A 103 -34.89 -14.96 -12.88
N CYS A 104 -36.05 -14.36 -12.53
CA CYS A 104 -37.28 -14.50 -13.32
C CYS A 104 -37.70 -13.22 -14.07
N ARG A 105 -36.96 -12.11 -13.91
CA ARG A 105 -37.34 -10.78 -14.43
C ARG A 105 -38.68 -10.22 -13.91
N GLY A 106 -39.30 -10.85 -12.90
CA GLY A 106 -40.44 -10.31 -12.15
C GLY A 106 -40.05 -9.09 -11.31
N THR A 107 -41.03 -8.36 -10.79
CA THR A 107 -40.79 -7.15 -9.98
C THR A 107 -40.12 -7.49 -8.64
N LEU A 108 -39.26 -6.61 -8.14
CA LEU A 108 -38.69 -6.69 -6.80
C LEU A 108 -39.50 -5.84 -5.82
N GLY A 109 -39.77 -6.39 -4.64
CA GLY A 109 -40.54 -5.74 -3.58
C GLY A 109 -39.72 -4.81 -2.71
N GLN A 110 -40.20 -4.56 -1.49
CA GLN A 110 -39.50 -3.71 -0.52
C GLN A 110 -38.27 -4.40 0.08
N TRP A 111 -37.35 -3.57 0.57
CA TRP A 111 -36.17 -4.04 1.29
C TRP A 111 -36.59 -4.58 2.66
N SER A 112 -35.93 -5.64 3.09
CA SER A 112 -36.13 -6.21 4.42
C SER A 112 -34.80 -6.63 5.01
N VAL A 113 -34.67 -6.47 6.32
CA VAL A 113 -33.50 -6.94 7.07
C VAL A 113 -33.81 -8.30 7.65
N ARG A 114 -32.98 -9.29 7.31
CA ARG A 114 -33.10 -10.66 7.84
C ARG A 114 -32.02 -10.91 8.88
N ASN A 115 -32.38 -11.64 9.93
CA ASN A 115 -31.49 -11.99 11.04
C ASN A 115 -30.75 -10.78 11.66
N GLY A 116 -31.39 -9.60 11.62
CA GLY A 116 -30.85 -8.34 12.14
C GLY A 116 -29.60 -7.80 11.46
N ALA A 117 -29.19 -8.35 10.31
CA ALA A 117 -27.84 -8.11 9.78
C ALA A 117 -27.77 -7.95 8.25
N GLU A 118 -28.55 -8.72 7.49
CA GLU A 118 -28.44 -8.79 6.04
C GLU A 118 -29.64 -8.12 5.37
N VAL A 119 -29.38 -7.28 4.37
CA VAL A 119 -30.43 -6.56 3.63
C VAL A 119 -30.74 -7.31 2.34
N TYR A 120 -32.00 -7.72 2.20
CA TYR A 120 -32.52 -8.46 1.07
C TYR A 120 -33.64 -7.69 0.38
N VAL A 121 -33.81 -7.96 -0.90
CA VAL A 121 -35.03 -7.67 -1.64
C VAL A 121 -35.67 -8.99 -2.10
N ARG A 122 -36.98 -9.11 -1.94
CA ARG A 122 -37.73 -10.30 -2.36
C ARG A 122 -38.39 -10.06 -3.72
N CYS A 123 -38.34 -11.05 -4.60
CA CYS A 123 -39.17 -11.01 -5.81
C CYS A 123 -40.64 -11.20 -5.44
N VAL A 124 -41.51 -10.31 -5.94
CA VAL A 124 -42.97 -10.36 -5.67
C VAL A 124 -43.70 -11.38 -6.54
N ASP A 125 -43.05 -11.84 -7.61
CA ASP A 125 -43.55 -12.92 -8.46
C ASP A 125 -43.75 -14.18 -7.62
N ASN A 126 -44.98 -14.72 -7.66
CA ASN A 126 -45.42 -15.84 -6.84
C ASN A 126 -44.63 -17.12 -7.11
N ASP A 127 -44.20 -17.32 -8.36
CA ASP A 127 -43.46 -18.53 -8.76
C ASP A 127 -41.98 -18.41 -8.39
N CYS A 128 -41.45 -17.20 -8.36
CA CYS A 128 -40.04 -16.99 -8.04
C CYS A 128 -39.78 -16.86 -6.53
N ARG A 129 -40.39 -15.86 -5.87
CA ARG A 129 -40.24 -15.51 -4.44
C ARG A 129 -38.80 -15.43 -3.89
N ARG A 130 -37.78 -15.45 -4.75
CA ARG A 130 -36.36 -15.51 -4.36
C ARG A 130 -35.94 -14.24 -3.62
N LEU A 131 -35.04 -14.43 -2.65
CA LEU A 131 -34.37 -13.36 -1.93
C LEU A 131 -33.04 -13.03 -2.59
N VAL A 132 -32.82 -11.75 -2.84
CA VAL A 132 -31.58 -11.23 -3.41
C VAL A 132 -30.91 -10.36 -2.36
N ASN A 133 -29.72 -10.75 -1.91
CA ASN A 133 -28.91 -9.94 -1.00
C ASN A 133 -28.29 -8.78 -1.80
N LEU A 134 -28.40 -7.54 -1.32
CA LEU A 134 -27.90 -6.39 -2.09
C LEU A 134 -26.36 -6.37 -2.25
N LEU A 135 -25.63 -7.03 -1.35
CA LEU A 135 -24.17 -7.18 -1.45
C LEU A 135 -23.75 -8.24 -2.49
N THR A 136 -24.59 -9.21 -2.83
CA THR A 136 -24.23 -10.23 -3.85
C THR A 136 -24.09 -9.62 -5.25
N LEU A 137 -24.75 -8.50 -5.49
CA LEU A 137 -24.86 -7.84 -6.79
C LEU A 137 -23.63 -7.02 -7.18
N GLN A 138 -22.64 -6.89 -6.30
CA GLN A 138 -21.51 -5.99 -6.48
C GLN A 138 -20.29 -6.75 -6.95
N SER A 139 -19.85 -6.53 -8.19
CA SER A 139 -18.72 -7.24 -8.82
C SER A 139 -17.38 -6.98 -8.12
N TRP A 140 -17.18 -5.78 -7.58
CA TRP A 140 -15.94 -5.39 -6.91
C TRP A 140 -15.75 -6.05 -5.53
N LEU A 141 -16.82 -6.55 -4.91
CA LEU A 141 -16.75 -7.21 -3.61
C LEU A 141 -16.19 -8.64 -3.73
N PRO A 142 -15.34 -9.07 -2.79
CA PRO A 142 -14.80 -10.43 -2.82
C PRO A 142 -15.93 -11.45 -2.61
N THR A 143 -15.80 -12.62 -3.25
CA THR A 143 -16.84 -13.68 -3.20
C THR A 143 -17.26 -14.06 -1.78
N CYS A 144 -16.31 -14.06 -0.82
CA CYS A 144 -16.65 -14.37 0.58
C CYS A 144 -17.63 -13.37 1.23
N VAL A 145 -17.64 -12.12 0.79
CA VAL A 145 -18.56 -11.07 1.23
C VAL A 145 -19.87 -11.14 0.44
N ARG A 146 -19.78 -11.34 -0.89
CA ARG A 146 -20.96 -11.54 -1.74
C ARG A 146 -21.82 -12.69 -1.23
N LEU A 147 -21.24 -13.77 -0.72
CA LEU A 147 -22.00 -14.89 -0.15
C LEU A 147 -22.61 -14.62 1.25
N GLY A 148 -22.70 -13.36 1.70
CA GLY A 148 -23.38 -12.98 2.95
C GLY A 148 -22.66 -13.40 4.23
N ARG A 149 -21.41 -13.87 4.17
CA ARG A 149 -20.74 -14.40 5.37
C ARG A 149 -20.34 -13.27 6.33
N LYS A 150 -21.22 -12.97 7.29
CA LYS A 150 -20.99 -12.13 8.49
C LYS A 150 -20.52 -10.69 8.19
N THR A 151 -20.81 -10.18 6.99
CA THR A 151 -20.52 -8.81 6.58
C THR A 151 -21.83 -8.09 6.32
N THR A 152 -22.15 -7.11 7.14
CA THR A 152 -23.36 -6.29 7.01
C THR A 152 -23.03 -4.99 6.27
N PRO A 153 -24.01 -4.32 5.63
CA PRO A 153 -23.81 -3.00 5.03
C PRO A 153 -23.16 -1.98 5.97
N SER A 154 -23.58 -1.91 7.23
CA SER A 154 -22.99 -1.01 8.24
C SER A 154 -21.50 -1.27 8.48
N LYS A 155 -21.11 -2.56 8.59
CA LYS A 155 -19.70 -2.96 8.73
C LYS A 155 -18.90 -2.63 7.49
N LEU A 156 -19.44 -2.88 6.30
CA LEU A 156 -18.78 -2.53 5.04
C LEU A 156 -18.53 -1.02 4.95
N LEU A 157 -19.52 -0.20 5.28
CA LEU A 157 -19.40 1.26 5.30
C LEU A 157 -18.34 1.72 6.31
N MET A 158 -18.31 1.15 7.52
CA MET A 158 -17.28 1.44 8.51
C MET A 158 -15.86 1.11 7.99
N LEU A 159 -15.69 -0.04 7.34
CA LEU A 159 -14.40 -0.45 6.76
C LEU A 159 -13.94 0.51 5.66
N ILE A 160 -14.84 0.91 4.76
CA ILE A 160 -14.54 1.85 3.67
C ILE A 160 -14.17 3.23 4.24
N ARG A 161 -14.95 3.76 5.20
CA ARG A 161 -14.64 5.04 5.86
C ARG A 161 -13.28 4.99 6.56
N SER A 162 -12.98 3.89 7.26
CA SER A 162 -11.68 3.69 7.91
C SER A 162 -10.53 3.59 6.90
N TRP A 163 -10.78 3.00 5.73
CA TRP A 163 -9.80 2.92 4.64
C TRP A 163 -9.46 4.30 4.07
N VAL A 164 -10.48 5.11 3.79
CA VAL A 164 -10.34 6.47 3.24
C VAL A 164 -9.70 7.42 4.26
N ALA A 165 -10.01 7.28 5.55
CA ALA A 165 -9.45 8.11 6.62
C ALA A 165 -7.92 8.07 6.71
N THR A 166 -7.26 7.05 6.14
CA THR A 166 -5.80 6.98 6.09
C THR A 166 -5.17 7.97 5.12
N GLY A 167 -5.90 8.51 4.14
CA GLY A 167 -5.38 9.48 3.18
C GLY A 167 -4.13 8.98 2.45
N LEU A 168 -3.05 9.77 2.44
CA LEU A 168 -1.74 9.33 1.90
C LEU A 168 -0.90 8.51 2.91
N GLY A 169 -1.48 8.14 4.04
CA GLY A 169 -0.82 7.34 5.06
C GLY A 169 -0.79 5.86 4.74
N ARG A 170 -0.22 5.10 5.68
CA ARG A 170 -0.21 3.65 5.61
C ARG A 170 -1.64 3.10 5.69
N ALA A 171 -1.93 2.11 4.85
CA ALA A 171 -3.19 1.37 4.89
C ALA A 171 -3.50 0.86 6.31
N PRO A 172 -4.78 0.87 6.74
CA PRO A 172 -5.15 0.46 8.08
C PRO A 172 -4.92 -1.05 8.27
N SER A 173 -4.62 -1.44 9.51
CA SER A 173 -4.43 -2.84 9.85
C SER A 173 -5.75 -3.61 9.72
N ALA A 174 -5.80 -4.58 8.80
CA ALA A 174 -6.95 -5.49 8.65
C ALA A 174 -7.28 -6.24 9.96
N TYR A 175 -6.28 -6.49 10.82
CA TYR A 175 -6.51 -7.11 12.13
C TYR A 175 -7.25 -6.17 13.08
N ASN A 176 -6.83 -4.91 13.16
CA ASN A 176 -7.45 -3.92 14.03
C ASN A 176 -8.88 -3.62 13.57
N LEU A 177 -9.07 -3.47 12.25
CA LEU A 177 -10.40 -3.25 11.67
C LEU A 177 -11.32 -4.46 11.86
N ALA A 178 -10.80 -5.69 11.71
CA ALA A 178 -11.58 -6.89 12.00
C ALA A 178 -12.03 -6.94 13.47
N ARG A 179 -11.17 -6.54 14.41
CA ARG A 179 -11.54 -6.44 15.82
C ARG A 179 -12.62 -5.38 16.05
N ALA A 180 -12.44 -4.17 15.51
CA ALA A 180 -13.40 -3.07 15.65
C ALA A 180 -14.77 -3.41 15.04
N ALA A 181 -14.79 -4.09 13.89
CA ALA A 181 -16.03 -4.49 13.21
C ALA A 181 -16.71 -5.73 13.81
N GLY A 182 -16.07 -6.42 14.76
CA GLY A 182 -16.51 -7.74 15.20
C GLY A 182 -16.52 -8.78 14.07
N MET A 183 -15.56 -8.68 13.14
CA MET A 183 -15.42 -9.53 11.97
C MET A 183 -14.23 -10.47 12.07
N SER A 184 -14.21 -11.51 11.24
CA SER A 184 -12.99 -12.31 11.07
C SER A 184 -11.98 -11.60 10.16
N PHE A 185 -10.69 -11.85 10.38
CA PHE A 185 -9.60 -11.20 9.65
C PHE A 185 -9.67 -11.42 8.12
N LYS A 186 -10.02 -12.63 7.67
CA LYS A 186 -9.93 -13.00 6.24
C LYS A 186 -10.86 -12.16 5.35
N PRO A 187 -12.18 -12.03 5.63
CA PRO A 187 -13.06 -11.14 4.88
C PRO A 187 -12.60 -9.67 4.88
N VAL A 188 -12.19 -9.15 6.03
CA VAL A 188 -11.71 -7.76 6.12
C VAL A 188 -10.49 -7.55 5.23
N LYS A 189 -9.49 -8.45 5.33
CA LYS A 189 -8.32 -8.40 4.46
C LYS A 189 -8.70 -8.42 2.98
N ALA A 190 -9.63 -9.29 2.58
CA ALA A 190 -10.08 -9.38 1.19
C ALA A 190 -10.76 -8.09 0.71
N ILE A 191 -11.61 -7.47 1.53
CA ILE A 191 -12.24 -6.18 1.20
C ILE A 191 -11.18 -5.10 0.99
N LEU A 192 -10.22 -4.96 1.92
CA LEU A 192 -9.17 -3.96 1.80
C LEU A 192 -8.27 -4.19 0.57
N GLN A 193 -8.05 -5.45 0.18
CA GLN A 193 -7.34 -5.79 -1.04
C GLN A 193 -8.12 -5.35 -2.28
N CYS A 194 -9.43 -5.59 -2.36
CA CYS A 194 -10.25 -5.11 -3.47
C CYS A 194 -10.23 -3.57 -3.56
N LEU A 195 -10.33 -2.86 -2.42
CA LEU A 195 -10.23 -1.39 -2.39
C LEU A 195 -8.87 -0.90 -2.89
N GLN A 196 -7.78 -1.55 -2.47
CA GLN A 196 -6.44 -1.24 -2.96
C GLN A 196 -6.31 -1.49 -4.46
N GLU A 197 -6.85 -2.61 -4.96
CA GLU A 197 -6.81 -2.96 -6.38
C GLU A 197 -7.52 -1.89 -7.22
N LEU A 198 -8.73 -1.46 -6.81
CA LEU A 198 -9.46 -0.38 -7.47
C LEU A 198 -8.63 0.91 -7.55
N GLU A 199 -8.10 1.39 -6.42
CA GLU A 199 -7.28 2.61 -6.38
C GLU A 199 -5.98 2.46 -7.19
N SER A 200 -5.34 1.29 -7.11
CA SER A 200 -4.09 1.03 -7.83
C SER A 200 -4.30 0.97 -9.34
N GLU A 201 -5.41 0.41 -9.80
CA GLU A 201 -5.74 0.35 -11.22
C GLU A 201 -6.04 1.75 -11.78
N ALA A 202 -6.83 2.53 -11.04
CA ALA A 202 -7.09 3.91 -11.39
C ALA A 202 -5.80 4.75 -11.40
N GLY A 203 -4.90 4.53 -10.43
CA GLY A 203 -3.59 5.17 -10.37
C GLY A 203 -2.67 4.79 -11.51
N ARG A 204 -2.70 3.54 -11.97
CA ARG A 204 -1.97 3.07 -13.14
C ARG A 204 -2.45 3.79 -14.40
N ARG A 205 -3.76 3.80 -14.65
CA ARG A 205 -4.37 4.51 -15.79
C ARG A 205 -4.06 6.00 -15.78
N LEU A 206 -4.10 6.62 -14.60
CA LEU A 206 -3.71 8.01 -14.43
C LEU A 206 -2.24 8.22 -14.80
N ASN A 207 -1.35 7.40 -14.25
CA ASN A 207 0.08 7.45 -14.50
C ASN A 207 0.45 7.27 -15.99
N ASP A 208 -0.33 6.47 -16.72
CA ASP A 208 -0.11 6.19 -18.14
C ASP A 208 -0.67 7.30 -19.04
N SER A 209 -1.71 8.01 -18.60
CA SER A 209 -2.36 9.09 -19.35
C SER A 209 -1.82 10.50 -19.05
N LEU A 210 -1.08 10.65 -17.96
CA LEU A 210 -0.60 11.97 -17.52
C LEU A 210 0.47 12.50 -18.46
N THR A 211 0.36 13.78 -18.84
CA THR A 211 1.43 14.53 -19.50
C THR A 211 1.82 15.73 -18.66
N LEU A 212 3.06 15.76 -18.20
CA LEU A 212 3.64 16.83 -17.37
C LEU A 212 4.08 18.01 -18.24
N ARG A 213 3.92 19.23 -17.73
CA ARG A 213 4.20 20.47 -18.47
C ARG A 213 4.94 21.50 -17.61
N GLY A 214 5.47 22.54 -18.25
CA GLY A 214 6.13 23.66 -17.57
C GLY A 214 7.48 23.23 -16.98
N THR A 215 7.66 23.33 -15.67
CA THR A 215 8.87 22.86 -14.99
C THR A 215 8.61 21.55 -14.27
N VAL A 216 9.44 20.55 -14.55
CA VAL A 216 9.28 19.17 -14.07
C VAL A 216 10.56 18.74 -13.34
N GLU A 217 10.42 18.27 -12.11
CA GLU A 217 11.52 17.63 -11.37
C GLU A 217 11.58 16.16 -11.74
N VAL A 218 12.78 15.65 -12.01
CA VAL A 218 13.03 14.25 -12.39
C VAL A 218 14.14 13.67 -11.53
N ASP A 219 13.94 12.45 -11.03
CA ASP A 219 14.90 11.76 -10.17
C ASP A 219 14.57 10.27 -10.07
N ALA A 220 15.56 9.46 -9.68
CA ALA A 220 15.40 8.07 -9.32
C ALA A 220 15.40 7.87 -7.80
N THR A 221 14.51 7.01 -7.29
CA THR A 221 14.59 6.55 -5.92
C THR A 221 14.49 5.04 -5.82
N SER A 222 14.98 4.47 -4.73
CA SER A 222 14.58 3.12 -4.35
C SER A 222 13.50 3.14 -3.28
N LEU A 223 12.38 2.49 -3.55
CA LEU A 223 11.32 2.30 -2.57
C LEU A 223 11.66 1.19 -1.58
N ARG A 224 12.25 0.07 -2.04
CA ARG A 224 12.65 -1.04 -1.17
C ARG A 224 13.93 -1.70 -1.70
N CYS A 225 14.80 -2.09 -0.77
CA CYS A 225 15.94 -2.96 -1.05
C CYS A 225 15.51 -4.42 -0.93
N VAL A 226 15.92 -5.23 -1.90
CA VAL A 226 15.71 -6.68 -1.87
C VAL A 226 17.02 -7.35 -1.49
N ARG A 227 17.01 -8.11 -0.40
CA ARG A 227 18.11 -9.01 -0.08
C ARG A 227 17.92 -10.33 -0.80
N VAL A 228 18.87 -10.67 -1.66
CA VAL A 228 18.87 -11.92 -2.42
C VAL A 228 19.77 -12.93 -1.71
N TYR A 229 19.36 -14.19 -1.71
CA TYR A 229 20.14 -15.30 -1.16
C TYR A 229 20.73 -16.13 -2.30
N LYS A 230 21.81 -16.88 -2.02
CA LYS A 230 22.42 -17.81 -2.99
C LYS A 230 21.40 -18.80 -3.58
N SER A 231 20.37 -19.16 -2.81
CA SER A 231 19.30 -20.08 -3.20
C SER A 231 18.15 -19.44 -3.99
N THR A 232 18.16 -18.13 -4.22
CA THR A 232 17.09 -17.44 -4.94
C THR A 232 17.22 -17.67 -6.45
N LYS A 233 16.43 -18.59 -7.00
CA LYS A 233 16.50 -19.01 -8.42
C LYS A 233 16.43 -17.86 -9.44
N ARG A 234 15.51 -16.90 -9.26
CA ARG A 234 15.28 -15.77 -10.18
C ARG A 234 16.52 -14.92 -10.43
N PHE A 235 17.43 -14.86 -9.46
CA PHE A 235 18.67 -14.08 -9.55
C PHE A 235 19.91 -14.97 -9.64
N GLY A 236 19.75 -16.27 -9.88
CA GLY A 236 20.85 -17.22 -9.83
C GLY A 236 21.98 -16.87 -10.80
N THR A 237 21.66 -16.39 -12.00
CA THR A 237 22.67 -15.94 -12.98
C THR A 237 23.40 -14.69 -12.51
N PRO A 238 22.74 -13.54 -12.24
CA PRO A 238 23.46 -12.34 -11.79
C PRO A 238 24.17 -12.51 -10.43
N VAL A 239 23.65 -13.34 -9.50
CA VAL A 239 24.37 -13.71 -8.27
C VAL A 239 25.62 -14.53 -8.58
N ARG A 240 25.57 -15.52 -9.48
CA ARG A 240 26.74 -16.30 -9.89
C ARG A 240 27.79 -15.42 -10.58
N THR A 241 27.36 -14.56 -11.50
CA THR A 241 28.25 -13.60 -12.16
C THR A 241 28.92 -12.66 -11.16
N TRP A 242 28.18 -12.18 -10.16
CA TRP A 242 28.74 -11.35 -9.10
C TRP A 242 29.76 -12.11 -8.23
N LEU A 243 29.42 -13.32 -7.78
CA LEU A 243 30.29 -14.15 -6.94
C LEU A 243 31.56 -14.58 -7.69
N ALA A 244 31.48 -14.81 -9.00
CA ALA A 244 32.65 -15.09 -9.82
C ALA A 244 33.62 -13.90 -9.85
N LYS A 245 33.10 -12.67 -9.92
CA LYS A 245 33.90 -11.44 -9.88
C LYS A 245 34.37 -11.08 -8.46
N HIS A 246 33.67 -11.52 -7.42
CA HIS A 246 33.91 -11.12 -6.03
C HIS A 246 33.78 -12.31 -5.04
N PRO A 247 34.67 -13.31 -5.09
CA PRO A 247 34.50 -14.60 -4.40
C PRO A 247 34.43 -14.51 -2.88
N HIS A 248 35.06 -13.51 -2.26
CA HIS A 248 35.13 -13.35 -0.80
C HIS A 248 34.13 -12.31 -0.25
N THR A 249 33.28 -11.74 -1.10
CA THR A 249 32.35 -10.70 -0.67
C THR A 249 31.00 -11.28 -0.21
N PRO A 250 30.31 -10.61 0.74
CA PRO A 250 28.94 -10.98 1.09
C PRO A 250 28.01 -11.00 -0.13
N VAL A 251 26.98 -11.85 -0.08
CA VAL A 251 25.98 -11.96 -1.16
C VAL A 251 25.39 -10.58 -1.46
N PRO A 252 25.35 -10.17 -2.75
CA PRO A 252 24.93 -8.84 -3.14
C PRO A 252 23.47 -8.57 -2.80
N MET A 253 23.13 -7.28 -2.72
CA MET A 253 21.75 -6.82 -2.62
C MET A 253 21.26 -6.35 -3.99
N TYR A 254 19.94 -6.30 -4.16
CA TYR A 254 19.32 -5.73 -5.35
C TYR A 254 18.48 -4.52 -4.95
N TRP A 255 18.68 -3.42 -5.65
CA TRP A 255 17.83 -2.24 -5.54
C TRP A 255 16.75 -2.30 -6.63
N LEU A 256 15.50 -2.09 -6.22
CA LEU A 256 14.43 -1.78 -7.15
C LEU A 256 14.34 -0.26 -7.28
N LEU A 257 14.82 0.25 -8.41
CA LEU A 257 14.81 1.67 -8.72
C LEU A 257 13.50 2.05 -9.41
N HIS A 258 13.00 3.23 -9.07
CA HIS A 258 11.82 3.85 -9.67
C HIS A 258 12.22 5.23 -10.13
N LEU A 259 11.97 5.55 -11.40
CA LEU A 259 12.09 6.91 -11.90
C LEU A 259 10.79 7.65 -11.64
N GLY A 260 10.90 8.91 -11.25
CA GLY A 260 9.76 9.78 -11.00
C GLY A 260 9.92 11.11 -11.72
N ALA A 261 8.80 11.67 -12.13
CA ALA A 261 8.71 13.01 -12.67
C ALA A 261 7.52 13.74 -12.04
N VAL A 262 7.74 14.90 -11.42
CA VAL A 262 6.68 15.71 -10.78
C VAL A 262 6.63 17.12 -11.35
N GLN A 263 5.44 17.61 -11.64
CA GLN A 263 5.25 18.98 -12.14
C GLN A 263 5.27 19.98 -10.98
N ARG A 264 6.10 21.03 -11.08
CA ARG A 264 6.24 22.01 -9.99
C ARG A 264 5.01 22.89 -9.78
N SER A 265 4.34 23.25 -10.87
CA SER A 265 3.14 24.11 -10.78
C SER A 265 1.94 23.37 -10.19
N ASP A 266 1.95 22.03 -10.21
CA ASP A 266 0.93 21.18 -9.64
C ASP A 266 1.59 19.91 -9.11
N SER A 267 1.94 19.94 -7.83
CA SER A 267 2.64 18.85 -7.17
C SER A 267 1.86 17.55 -7.13
N ARG A 268 0.55 17.56 -7.41
CA ARG A 268 -0.28 16.36 -7.45
C ARG A 268 -0.03 15.50 -8.69
N LYS A 269 0.55 16.09 -9.74
CA LYS A 269 0.90 15.43 -11.00
C LYS A 269 2.27 14.78 -10.89
N LEU A 270 2.28 13.47 -10.68
CA LEU A 270 3.47 12.63 -10.59
C LEU A 270 3.33 11.46 -11.57
N VAL A 271 4.39 11.23 -12.35
CA VAL A 271 4.55 10.03 -13.19
C VAL A 271 5.67 9.19 -12.59
N VAL A 272 5.47 7.87 -12.53
CA VAL A 272 6.46 6.91 -12.05
C VAL A 272 6.69 5.81 -13.09
N ARG A 273 7.94 5.39 -13.27
CA ARG A 273 8.32 4.23 -14.09
C ARG A 273 9.25 3.31 -13.29
N LEU A 274 9.05 2.01 -13.45
CA LEU A 274 9.90 1.00 -12.82
C LEU A 274 11.15 0.79 -13.68
N LEU A 275 12.32 0.69 -13.04
CA LEU A 275 13.55 0.24 -13.69
C LEU A 275 13.86 -1.21 -13.34
N GLU A 276 14.71 -1.82 -14.17
CA GLU A 276 15.29 -3.11 -13.88
C GLU A 276 16.11 -3.10 -12.58
N HIS A 277 16.27 -4.29 -11.99
CA HIS A 277 16.96 -4.41 -10.72
C HIS A 277 18.46 -4.23 -10.91
N LYS A 278 19.06 -3.44 -10.03
CA LYS A 278 20.52 -3.29 -9.98
C LYS A 278 21.13 -4.10 -8.87
N VAL A 279 22.09 -4.94 -9.24
CA VAL A 279 22.97 -5.65 -8.31
C VAL A 279 23.96 -4.67 -7.72
N VAL A 280 24.10 -4.65 -6.41
CA VAL A 280 25.15 -3.89 -5.74
C VAL A 280 25.77 -4.67 -4.58
N PRO A 281 26.98 -4.27 -4.13
CA PRO A 281 27.53 -4.79 -2.88
C PRO A 281 26.56 -4.63 -1.70
N ALA A 282 26.66 -5.55 -0.73
CA ALA A 282 25.93 -5.40 0.53
C ALA A 282 26.32 -4.06 1.20
N ALA A 283 25.31 -3.31 1.67
CA ALA A 283 25.41 -1.95 2.21
C ALA A 283 25.71 -0.80 1.21
N ALA A 284 25.84 -1.07 -0.10
CA ALA A 284 26.02 0.01 -1.08
C ALA A 284 24.74 0.83 -1.28
N LYS A 285 24.90 2.13 -1.53
CA LYS A 285 23.81 3.03 -1.94
C LYS A 285 23.27 2.63 -3.32
N PRO A 286 22.00 2.95 -3.65
CA PRO A 286 21.49 2.75 -5.00
C PRO A 286 22.37 3.53 -5.99
N PRO A 287 22.79 2.91 -7.10
CA PRO A 287 23.62 3.59 -8.08
C PRO A 287 22.75 4.57 -8.89
N PRO A 288 23.35 5.65 -9.43
CA PRO A 288 22.62 6.60 -10.25
C PRO A 288 22.05 5.90 -11.50
N GLU A 289 20.94 6.45 -11.98
CA GLU A 289 20.25 6.06 -13.21
C GLU A 289 21.11 6.38 -14.45
N ALA A 290 21.19 5.42 -15.37
CA ALA A 290 21.92 5.55 -16.61
C ALA A 290 21.02 6.09 -17.73
N THR A 291 21.63 6.72 -18.74
CA THR A 291 20.91 7.28 -19.89
C THR A 291 20.02 6.24 -20.58
N ALA A 292 20.53 5.03 -20.80
CA ALA A 292 19.78 3.95 -21.44
C ALA A 292 18.53 3.54 -20.63
N GLU A 293 18.62 3.57 -19.30
CA GLU A 293 17.51 3.21 -18.41
C GLU A 293 16.41 4.26 -18.43
N ILE A 294 16.80 5.54 -18.43
CA ILE A 294 15.86 6.66 -18.58
C ILE A 294 15.10 6.52 -19.91
N LEU A 295 15.80 6.23 -21.01
CA LEU A 295 15.18 6.04 -22.32
C LEU A 295 14.26 4.81 -22.34
N GLN A 296 14.72 3.66 -21.83
CA GLN A 296 13.94 2.42 -21.78
C GLN A 296 12.66 2.58 -20.93
N SER A 297 12.72 3.39 -19.87
CA SER A 297 11.57 3.63 -18.99
C SER A 297 10.41 4.36 -19.66
N LYS A 298 10.67 5.06 -20.77
CA LYS A 298 9.70 5.94 -21.44
C LYS A 298 9.08 7.01 -20.53
N LEU A 299 9.77 7.40 -19.45
CA LEU A 299 9.28 8.45 -18.56
C LEU A 299 9.16 9.80 -19.30
N LEU A 300 10.12 10.10 -20.19
CA LEU A 300 10.14 11.34 -20.96
C LEU A 300 8.99 11.45 -21.95
N ASP A 301 8.38 10.34 -22.38
CA ASP A 301 7.19 10.33 -23.23
C ASP A 301 5.97 10.96 -22.51
N SER A 302 5.98 10.95 -21.17
CA SER A 302 4.96 11.57 -20.31
C SER A 302 5.30 13.01 -19.94
N VAL A 303 6.32 13.62 -20.56
CA VAL A 303 6.71 15.01 -20.35
C VAL A 303 6.61 15.77 -21.68
N GLN A 304 6.02 16.95 -21.64
CA GLN A 304 5.92 17.80 -22.83
C GLN A 304 7.32 18.18 -23.33
N LYS A 305 7.56 18.06 -24.64
CA LYS A 305 8.89 18.24 -25.25
C LYS A 305 9.58 19.58 -24.94
N ASN A 306 8.84 20.64 -24.66
CA ASN A 306 9.39 21.97 -24.34
C ASN A 306 9.43 22.26 -22.82
N ALA A 307 9.07 21.30 -21.97
CA ALA A 307 9.12 21.48 -20.53
C ALA A 307 10.58 21.59 -20.03
N THR A 308 10.83 22.40 -19.00
CA THR A 308 12.14 22.44 -18.34
C THR A 308 12.28 21.26 -17.39
N LEU A 309 13.30 20.44 -17.58
CA LEU A 309 13.65 19.34 -16.68
C LEU A 309 14.61 19.84 -15.59
N MET A 310 14.31 19.52 -14.34
CA MET A 310 15.14 19.80 -13.17
C MET A 310 15.63 18.47 -12.61
N ALA A 311 16.91 18.15 -12.80
CA ALA A 311 17.52 16.90 -12.36
C ALA A 311 18.51 17.12 -11.21
N ASP A 312 18.61 16.14 -10.31
CA ASP A 312 19.53 16.18 -9.18
C ASP A 312 20.90 15.58 -9.53
N GLY A 313 21.80 16.39 -10.08
CA GLY A 313 23.21 16.05 -10.32
C GLY A 313 23.51 14.94 -11.35
N ALA A 314 22.53 14.11 -11.71
CA ALA A 314 22.67 13.01 -12.66
C ALA A 314 22.69 13.53 -14.11
N ARG A 315 23.91 13.62 -14.68
CA ARG A 315 24.14 14.07 -16.08
C ARG A 315 23.44 13.21 -17.14
N SER A 316 23.06 11.98 -16.79
CA SER A 316 22.31 11.06 -17.64
C SER A 316 20.98 11.64 -18.12
N TRP A 317 20.31 12.51 -17.35
CA TRP A 317 19.08 13.18 -17.76
C TRP A 317 19.27 14.12 -18.95
N THR A 318 20.38 14.87 -19.01
CA THR A 318 20.66 15.73 -20.18
C THR A 318 20.90 14.92 -21.42
N ALA A 319 21.65 13.83 -21.31
CA ALA A 319 21.89 12.93 -22.44
C ALA A 319 20.59 12.27 -22.91
N ALA A 320 19.75 11.79 -22.00
CA ALA A 320 18.48 11.15 -22.31
C ALA A 320 17.50 12.13 -22.95
N ALA A 321 17.37 13.35 -22.38
CA ALA A 321 16.55 14.43 -22.95
C ALA A 321 16.93 14.71 -24.40
N ARG A 322 18.23 14.90 -24.68
CA ARG A 322 18.73 15.14 -26.04
C ARG A 322 18.42 13.98 -27.00
N ILE A 323 18.66 12.73 -26.59
CA ILE A 323 18.41 11.55 -27.43
C ILE A 323 16.91 11.35 -27.70
N SER A 324 16.06 11.61 -26.71
CA SER A 324 14.59 11.51 -26.85
C SER A 324 13.97 12.63 -27.69
N GLY A 325 14.76 13.60 -28.16
CA GLY A 325 14.27 14.76 -28.90
C GLY A 325 13.51 15.78 -28.04
N HIS A 326 13.78 15.81 -26.73
CA HIS A 326 13.30 16.84 -25.82
C HIS A 326 13.98 18.17 -26.15
N ARG A 327 13.18 19.24 -26.26
CA ARG A 327 13.59 20.57 -26.70
C ARG A 327 13.67 21.60 -25.58
N GLY A 328 13.11 21.29 -24.41
CA GLY A 328 13.20 22.16 -23.24
C GLY A 328 14.55 22.06 -22.54
N ASP A 329 14.87 23.07 -21.73
CA ASP A 329 16.11 23.10 -20.96
C ASP A 329 16.19 21.96 -19.93
N THR A 330 17.37 21.36 -19.79
CA THR A 330 17.69 20.48 -18.66
C THR A 330 18.62 21.19 -17.70
N LYS A 331 18.12 21.53 -16.51
CA LYS A 331 18.86 22.23 -15.47
C LYS A 331 19.29 21.24 -14.39
N HIS A 332 20.59 21.21 -14.15
CA HIS A 332 21.17 20.51 -13.00
C HIS A 332 21.14 21.41 -11.78
N VAL A 333 20.49 20.96 -10.72
CA VAL A 333 20.54 21.62 -9.43
C VAL A 333 21.74 21.09 -8.64
N SER A 334 22.53 21.99 -8.07
CA SER A 334 23.65 21.66 -7.19
C SER A 334 23.22 21.78 -5.73
N HIS A 335 23.59 20.80 -4.89
CA HIS A 335 23.41 20.88 -3.44
C HIS A 335 24.43 21.85 -2.86
N SER A 336 23.98 22.89 -2.16
CA SER A 336 24.84 23.75 -1.34
C SER A 336 24.33 23.71 0.09
N LYS A 337 25.16 23.25 1.05
CA LYS A 337 24.93 23.35 2.51
C LYS A 337 23.56 22.87 3.03
N ALA A 338 23.07 21.73 2.56
CA ALA A 338 21.77 21.16 3.00
C ALA A 338 20.54 22.09 2.84
N GLU A 339 20.70 23.21 2.14
CA GLU A 339 19.64 24.16 1.81
C GLU A 339 19.57 24.30 0.30
N PHE A 340 18.41 23.98 -0.28
CA PHE A 340 18.27 23.89 -1.73
C PHE A 340 18.13 25.29 -2.33
N THR A 341 19.21 26.02 -2.58
CA THR A 341 19.12 27.26 -3.37
C THR A 341 20.24 27.31 -4.40
N LYS A 342 19.88 27.61 -5.65
CA LYS A 342 20.76 28.31 -6.58
C LYS A 342 20.43 29.79 -6.47
N ALA A 343 21.44 30.64 -6.30
CA ALA A 343 21.27 32.07 -6.46
C ALA A 343 20.82 32.35 -7.90
N SER A 344 19.59 32.79 -8.04
CA SER A 344 19.03 33.35 -9.27
C SER A 344 18.75 34.82 -8.95
N GLN A 345 19.03 35.73 -9.88
CA GLN A 345 18.73 37.16 -9.73
C GLN A 345 17.23 37.43 -9.48
N SER A 346 16.36 36.44 -9.74
CA SER A 346 14.98 36.40 -9.25
C SER A 346 14.85 35.44 -8.06
N SER A 347 14.13 35.86 -7.02
CA SER A 347 13.90 35.23 -5.71
C SER A 347 13.23 33.83 -5.70
N LYS A 348 13.31 33.03 -6.76
CA LYS A 348 12.70 31.70 -6.84
C LYS A 348 13.74 30.60 -6.65
N THR A 349 13.66 29.97 -5.50
CA THR A 349 14.42 28.78 -5.09
C THR A 349 14.28 27.62 -6.10
N LEU A 350 15.36 27.30 -6.82
CA LEU A 350 15.49 26.17 -7.74
C LEU A 350 16.02 24.94 -6.97
N GLY A 351 15.20 23.90 -6.78
CA GLY A 351 15.55 22.71 -5.97
C GLY A 351 14.63 21.51 -6.21
N THR A 352 15.10 20.27 -6.05
CA THR A 352 14.36 18.99 -6.23
C THR A 352 13.54 18.54 -5.00
N GLN A 353 13.30 19.47 -4.07
CA GLN A 353 12.62 19.20 -2.80
C GLN A 353 11.23 18.58 -2.97
N LEU A 354 10.55 18.87 -4.08
CA LEU A 354 9.18 18.45 -4.27
C LEU A 354 9.12 16.95 -4.56
N LEU A 355 10.00 16.47 -5.45
CA LEU A 355 10.07 15.05 -5.78
C LEU A 355 10.57 14.23 -4.59
N ASP A 356 11.57 14.71 -3.85
CA ASP A 356 12.08 14.04 -2.64
C ASP A 356 11.01 13.87 -1.56
N ARG A 357 10.27 14.94 -1.25
CA ARG A 357 9.13 14.88 -0.31
C ARG A 357 8.06 13.91 -0.80
N THR A 358 7.82 13.90 -2.11
CA THR A 358 6.86 12.99 -2.73
C THR A 358 7.30 11.53 -2.58
N TRP A 359 8.58 11.24 -2.80
CA TRP A 359 9.15 9.93 -2.54
C TRP A 359 9.08 9.53 -1.07
N GLY A 360 9.33 10.46 -0.15
CA GLY A 360 9.15 10.25 1.28
C GLY A 360 7.73 9.76 1.61
N ASN A 361 6.72 10.43 1.07
CA ASN A 361 5.32 10.06 1.28
C ASN A 361 5.00 8.66 0.70
N ILE A 362 5.44 8.37 -0.53
CA ILE A 362 5.22 7.06 -1.16
C ILE A 362 5.91 5.94 -0.36
N LYS A 363 7.12 6.18 0.16
CA LYS A 363 7.85 5.21 0.99
C LYS A 363 7.11 4.87 2.28
N CYS A 364 6.33 5.79 2.84
CA CYS A 364 5.47 5.57 4.00
C CYS A 364 4.24 4.69 3.68
N CYS A 365 3.69 4.80 2.47
CA CYS A 365 2.55 3.98 2.01
C CYS A 365 2.94 2.50 1.82
N VAL A 366 4.13 2.25 1.27
CA VAL A 366 4.62 0.89 1.02
C VAL A 366 4.88 0.20 2.37
N PRO A 367 4.36 -1.00 2.66
CA PRO A 367 4.65 -1.66 3.92
C PRO A 367 6.14 -2.06 4.04
N PRO A 368 6.77 -1.93 5.23
CA PRO A 368 8.13 -2.42 5.45
C PRO A 368 8.20 -3.95 5.37
N THR A 369 7.09 -4.65 5.56
CA THR A 369 6.98 -6.11 5.41
C THR A 369 7.14 -6.57 3.96
N LEU A 370 7.01 -5.66 2.98
CA LEU A 370 7.38 -5.92 1.58
C LEU A 370 8.90 -5.81 1.35
N ALA A 371 9.71 -5.56 2.38
CA ALA A 371 11.14 -5.83 2.34
C ALA A 371 11.35 -7.35 2.34
N SER A 372 11.52 -7.91 1.16
CA SER A 372 11.46 -9.37 0.98
C SER A 372 12.78 -10.05 1.35
N ARG A 373 12.74 -10.88 2.40
CA ARG A 373 13.55 -12.11 2.46
C ARG A 373 12.97 -13.09 1.44
N ALA A 374 13.30 -12.95 0.16
CA ALA A 374 12.61 -13.68 -0.90
C ALA A 374 13.10 -15.12 -1.04
N LYS A 375 12.36 -16.08 -0.44
CA LYS A 375 12.38 -17.50 -0.87
C LYS A 375 11.41 -17.78 -2.04
N GLN A 376 10.35 -16.98 -2.21
CA GLN A 376 9.23 -17.26 -3.12
C GLN A 376 9.02 -16.21 -4.24
N GLY A 377 9.96 -15.29 -4.44
CA GLY A 377 9.86 -14.24 -5.47
C GLY A 377 9.74 -12.84 -4.91
N LEU A 378 9.78 -11.85 -5.81
CA LEU A 378 9.84 -10.43 -5.49
C LEU A 378 8.46 -9.81 -5.42
N PRO A 379 8.19 -8.91 -4.47
CA PRO A 379 6.91 -8.23 -4.35
C PRO A 379 6.79 -7.02 -5.31
N GLU A 380 7.47 -6.98 -6.46
CA GLU A 380 7.47 -5.82 -7.37
C GLU A 380 6.06 -5.35 -7.73
N GLN A 381 5.22 -6.28 -8.19
CA GLN A 381 3.83 -5.96 -8.54
C GLN A 381 3.06 -5.42 -7.34
N GLN A 382 3.32 -5.95 -6.15
CA GLN A 382 2.69 -5.45 -4.92
C GLN A 382 3.22 -4.06 -4.57
N ILE A 383 4.52 -3.80 -4.70
CA ILE A 383 5.10 -2.45 -4.50
C ILE A 383 4.44 -1.47 -5.46
N LEU A 384 4.31 -1.82 -6.74
CA LEU A 384 3.63 -0.99 -7.74
C LEU A 384 2.17 -0.72 -7.40
N GLN A 385 1.43 -1.70 -6.84
CA GLN A 385 0.07 -1.46 -6.37
C GLN A 385 0.02 -0.34 -5.32
N TYR A 386 0.93 -0.34 -4.34
CA TYR A 386 1.02 0.76 -3.36
C TYR A 386 1.46 2.10 -3.98
N VAL A 387 2.35 2.07 -4.97
CA VAL A 387 2.78 3.28 -5.69
C VAL A 387 1.62 3.90 -6.46
N TYR A 388 0.93 3.11 -7.28
CA TYR A 388 -0.20 3.59 -8.07
C TYR A 388 -1.36 4.04 -7.18
N GLN A 389 -1.63 3.31 -6.10
CA GLN A 389 -2.58 3.75 -5.08
C GLN A 389 -2.23 5.15 -4.54
N ALA A 390 -0.98 5.37 -4.16
CA ALA A 390 -0.52 6.66 -3.64
C ALA A 390 -0.62 7.78 -4.69
N LEU A 391 -0.32 7.48 -5.97
CA LEU A 391 -0.50 8.41 -7.08
C LEU A 391 -1.96 8.86 -7.22
N TRP A 392 -2.89 7.91 -7.26
CA TRP A 392 -4.31 8.20 -7.40
C TRP A 392 -4.83 9.07 -6.24
N ARG A 393 -4.52 8.68 -5.00
CA ARG A 393 -4.92 9.45 -3.81
C ARG A 393 -4.34 10.85 -3.79
N ARG A 394 -3.09 11.01 -4.25
CA ARG A 394 -2.43 12.33 -4.31
C ARG A 394 -3.08 13.23 -5.34
N ASN A 395 -3.45 12.66 -6.49
CA ASN A 395 -4.07 13.40 -7.58
C ASN A 395 -5.43 13.97 -7.19
N ILE A 396 -6.27 13.14 -6.59
CA ILE A 396 -7.61 13.54 -6.13
C ILE A 396 -7.52 14.46 -4.91
N GLY A 397 -6.59 14.18 -4.00
CA GLY A 397 -6.49 14.85 -2.71
C GLY A 397 -7.47 14.27 -1.67
N ALA A 398 -7.55 14.93 -0.50
CA ALA A 398 -8.37 14.43 0.61
C ALA A 398 -9.87 14.72 0.43
N ALA A 399 -10.21 15.82 -0.23
CA ALA A 399 -11.59 16.20 -0.48
C ALA A 399 -12.25 15.21 -1.45
N GLY A 400 -13.43 14.69 -1.10
CA GLY A 400 -14.19 13.83 -1.98
C GLY A 400 -13.64 12.41 -2.19
N MET A 401 -12.60 11.99 -1.46
CA MET A 401 -11.94 10.68 -1.67
C MET A 401 -12.93 9.51 -1.57
N LEU A 402 -13.92 9.61 -0.69
CA LEU A 402 -14.95 8.58 -0.53
C LEU A 402 -15.84 8.45 -1.76
N GLN A 403 -16.27 9.56 -2.34
CA GLN A 403 -17.07 9.62 -3.56
C GLN A 403 -16.27 9.15 -4.77
N HIS A 404 -15.02 9.58 -4.89
CA HIS A 404 -14.15 9.12 -5.98
C HIS A 404 -13.87 7.62 -5.90
N LEU A 405 -13.66 7.08 -4.70
CA LEU A 405 -13.46 5.63 -4.52
C LEU A 405 -14.73 4.84 -4.83
N GLY A 406 -15.90 5.34 -4.45
CA GLY A 406 -17.17 4.70 -4.79
C GLY A 406 -17.46 4.76 -6.30
N ALA A 407 -17.02 5.80 -7.01
CA ALA A 407 -17.09 5.85 -8.48
C ALA A 407 -16.21 4.77 -9.15
N LEU A 408 -15.10 4.36 -8.54
CA LEU A 408 -14.30 3.23 -9.04
C LEU A 408 -14.95 1.86 -8.78
N ALA A 409 -15.85 1.78 -7.80
CA ALA A 409 -16.50 0.54 -7.39
C ALA A 409 -17.77 0.22 -8.20
N LYS A 410 -18.31 1.20 -8.94
CA LYS A 410 -19.36 1.01 -9.96
C LYS A 410 -18.79 0.30 -11.18
#